data_AF-A0A841NZT9-F1
#
_entry.id   AF-A0A841NZT9-F1
#
_cell.length_a   1.000
_cell.length_b   1.000
_cell.length_c   1.000
_cell.angle_alpha   90.00
_cell.angle_beta   90.00
_cell.angle_gamma   90.00
#
_symmetry.space_group_name_H-M   'P 1'
#
loop_
_entity.id
_entity.type
_entity.pdbx_description
1 polymer ?
#
loop_
_entity_poly.entity_id
_entity_poly.type
_entity_poly.pdbx_seq_one_letter_code
_entity_poly.pdbx_strand_id
1 'polypeptide(L)' 'MSSFEKLELAAQHPKMGAARPELSMTARILVEGRYIVIYEPQSEGVLVVAIVHGMRDPEHWM' A
#
# COMPACT_ATOMS: atom_id res chain seq x y z
N MET A 1 17.48 -4.09 -1.73
CA MET A 1 16.43 -3.37 -2.49
C MET A 1 15.99 -2.23 -1.60
N SER A 2 16.09 -1.00 -2.10
CA SER A 2 15.71 0.17 -1.28
C SER A 2 14.19 0.19 -1.17
N SER A 3 13.64 0.57 -0.01
CA SER A 3 12.19 0.56 0.23
C SER A 3 11.36 1.40 -0.76
N PHE A 4 12.00 2.21 -1.61
CA PHE A 4 11.36 3.04 -2.63
C PHE A 4 11.06 2.32 -3.95
N GLU A 5 11.80 1.26 -4.31
CA GLU A 5 11.62 0.57 -5.61
C GLU A 5 10.21 -0.01 -5.76
N LYS A 6 9.63 -0.53 -4.67
CA LYS A 6 8.27 -1.09 -4.68
C LYS A 6 7.19 0.01 -4.79
N LEU A 7 7.46 1.22 -4.32
CA LEU A 7 6.56 2.37 -4.48
C LEU A 7 6.58 2.90 -5.92
N GLU A 8 7.76 2.97 -6.54
CA GLU A 8 7.89 3.31 -7.96
C GLU A 8 7.15 2.30 -8.85
N LEU A 9 7.27 1.00 -8.53
CA LEU A 9 6.53 -0.03 -9.23
C LEU A 9 5.02 0.11 -9.03
N ALA A 10 4.57 0.46 -7.82
CA ALA A 10 3.16 0.73 -7.55
C ALA A 10 2.64 1.97 -8.31
N ALA A 11 3.46 3.00 -8.49
CA ALA A 11 3.10 4.15 -9.32
C ALA A 11 2.88 3.77 -10.79
N GLN A 12 3.71 2.87 -11.33
CA GLN A 12 3.59 2.37 -12.71
C GLN A 12 2.47 1.33 -12.89
N HIS A 13 2.17 0.58 -11.83
CA HIS A 13 1.13 -0.43 -11.81
C HIS A 13 0.21 -0.27 -10.59
N PRO A 14 -0.65 0.75 -10.54
CA PRO A 14 -1.42 1.10 -9.35
C PRO A 14 -2.33 -0.01 -8.81
N LYS A 15 -2.67 -1.00 -9.63
CA LYS A 15 -3.52 -2.13 -9.23
C LYS A 15 -2.76 -3.34 -8.68
N MET A 16 -1.43 -3.26 -8.50
CA MET A 16 -0.61 -4.39 -8.05
C MET A 16 -0.80 -4.79 -6.58
N GLY A 17 -1.13 -3.82 -5.71
CA GLY A 17 -1.42 -4.07 -4.30
C GLY A 17 -2.79 -4.72 -4.10
N ALA A 18 -2.96 -5.49 -3.03
CA ALA A 18 -4.21 -6.14 -2.71
C ALA A 18 -5.27 -5.11 -2.33
N ALA A 19 -6.45 -5.17 -2.95
CA ALA A 19 -7.56 -4.28 -2.62
C ALA A 19 -8.02 -4.48 -1.16
N ARG A 20 -8.38 -3.37 -0.52
CA ARG A 20 -8.87 -3.30 0.86
C ARG A 20 -10.08 -2.37 0.92
N PRO A 21 -11.22 -2.75 0.29
CA PRO A 21 -12.44 -1.92 0.24
C PRO A 21 -12.98 -1.53 1.62
N GLU A 22 -12.61 -2.26 2.66
CA GLU A 22 -12.90 -1.96 4.07
C GLU A 22 -12.15 -0.72 4.61
N LEU A 23 -11.04 -0.31 3.99
CA LEU A 23 -10.31 0.91 4.35
C LEU A 23 -10.77 2.13 3.53
N SER A 24 -11.04 1.92 2.24
CA SER A 24 -11.61 2.88 1.29
C SER A 24 -11.92 2.15 -0.02
N MET A 25 -12.85 2.66 -0.83
CA MET A 25 -13.27 2.05 -2.11
C MET A 25 -12.11 1.76 -3.07
N THR A 26 -11.03 2.53 -3.00
CA THR A 26 -9.86 2.45 -3.88
C THR A 26 -8.59 2.00 -3.16
N ALA A 27 -8.64 1.81 -1.83
CA ALA A 27 -7.49 1.48 -1.02
C ALA A 27 -6.88 0.13 -1.42
N ARG A 28 -5.55 0.12 -1.39
CA ARG A 28 -4.71 -1.03 -1.68
C ARG A 28 -3.57 -1.11 -0.69
N ILE A 29 -3.09 -2.33 -0.48
CA ILE A 29 -1.93 -2.58 0.36
C ILE A 29 -0.82 -3.30 -0.40
N LEU A 30 0.42 -2.95 -0.07
CA LEU A 30 1.62 -3.71 -0.44
C LEU A 30 2.45 -3.98 0.81
N VAL A 31 3.12 -5.13 0.84
CA VAL A 31 4.03 -5.51 1.93
C VAL A 31 5.47 -5.33 1.45
N GLU A 32 6.24 -4.55 2.20
CA GLU A 32 7.66 -4.29 1.97
C GLU A 32 8.45 -4.56 3.26
N GLY A 33 9.09 -5.72 3.32
CA GLY A 33 9.78 -6.18 4.53
C GLY A 33 8.84 -6.25 5.73
N ARG A 34 9.10 -5.41 6.75
CA ARG A 34 8.29 -5.31 7.97
C ARG A 34 7.27 -4.16 7.92
N TYR A 35 6.99 -3.62 6.75
CA TYR A 35 6.04 -2.52 6.61
C TYR A 35 4.91 -2.91 5.67
N ILE A 36 3.71 -2.42 5.98
CA ILE A 36 2.59 -2.39 5.05
C ILE A 36 2.42 -0.94 4.62
N VAL A 37 2.36 -0.74 3.32
CA VAL A 37 2.01 0.56 2.74
C VAL A 37 0.56 0.49 2.30
N ILE A 38 -0.23 1.43 2.79
CA ILE A 38 -1.60 1.68 2.37
C ILE A 38 -1.55 2.82 1.36
N TYR A 39 -2.13 2.60 0.18
CA TYR A 39 -2.13 3.59 -0.89
C TYR A 39 -3.42 3.55 -1.70
N GLU A 40 -3.69 4.63 -2.44
CA GLU A 40 -4.78 4.71 -3.41
C GLU A 40 -4.24 5.01 -4.81
N PRO A 41 -4.71 4.34 -5.87
CA PRO A 41 -4.43 4.73 -7.24
C PRO A 41 -4.87 6.16 -7.54
N GLN A 42 -4.02 6.92 -8.23
CA GLN A 42 -4.34 8.24 -8.77
C GLN A 42 -4.20 8.22 -10.31
N SER A 43 -4.59 9.32 -10.97
CA SER A 43 -4.41 9.43 -12.44
C SER A 43 -2.94 9.37 -12.84
N GLU A 44 -2.06 9.96 -12.03
CA GLU A 44 -0.62 10.00 -12.21
C GLU A 44 0.10 9.36 -11.01
N GLY A 45 0.09 8.02 -10.94
CA GLY A 45 0.76 7.25 -9.90
C GLY A 45 -0.12 6.84 -8.73
N VAL A 46 0.38 6.97 -7.50
CA VAL A 46 -0.30 6.54 -6.27
C VAL A 46 -0.18 7.57 -5.16
N LEU A 47 -1.26 7.72 -4.38
CA LEU A 47 -1.24 8.43 -3.11
C LEU A 47 -0.87 7.45 -2.00
N VAL A 48 0.28 7.61 -1.37
CA VAL A 48 0.64 6.84 -0.17
C VAL A 48 -0.09 7.46 1.03
N VAL A 49 -1.07 6.73 1.56
CA VAL A 49 -1.93 7.18 2.67
C VAL A 49 -1.24 6.95 4.01
N ALA A 50 -0.64 5.77 4.20
CA ALA A 50 0.08 5.43 5.43
C ALA A 50 1.16 4.37 5.19
N ILE A 51 2.21 4.41 5.99
CA ILE A 51 3.21 3.34 6.10
C ILE A 51 3.20 2.86 7.55
N VAL A 52 2.84 1.59 7.74
CA VAL A 52 2.62 1.00 9.06
C VAL A 52 3.63 -0.12 9.26
N HIS A 53 4.25 -0.19 10.43
CA HIS A 53 5.14 -1.29 10.78
C HIS A 53 4.31 -2.57 11.06
N GLY A 54 4.40 -3.54 10.14
CA GLY A 54 3.63 -4.78 10.04
C GLY A 54 3.93 -5.87 11.08
N MET A 55 4.62 -5.56 12.18
CA MET A 55 4.70 -6.47 13.34
C MET A 55 3.38 -6.54 14.14
N ARG A 56 2.28 -6.01 13.59
CA ARG A 56 0.92 -6.19 14.07
C ARG A 56 0.09 -6.73 12.91
N ASP A 57 -0.69 -7.75 13.17
CA ASP A 57 -1.63 -8.34 12.22
C ASP A 57 -2.59 -7.27 11.66
N PRO A 58 -2.67 -7.05 10.33
CA PRO A 58 -3.55 -6.05 9.74
C PRO A 58 -5.04 -6.31 9.99
N GLU A 59 -5.45 -7.55 10.33
CA GLU A 59 -6.83 -7.82 10.78
C GLU A 59 -7.20 -7.08 12.08
N HIS A 60 -6.20 -6.61 12.84
CA HIS A 60 -6.36 -5.97 14.15
C HIS A 60 -6.02 -4.47 14.14
N TRP A 61 -6.06 -3.81 12.99
CA TRP A 61 -5.70 -2.38 12.87
C TRP A 61 -6.86 -1.41 13.09
N MET A 62 -8.04 -1.92 13.43
CA MET A 62 -9.25 -1.15 13.78
C MET A 62 -9.60 -1.35 15.25
#